data_AF-A0A1H7VHL3-F1
#
_entry.id   AF-A0A1H7VHL3-F1
#
_cell.length_a   1.000
_cell.length_b   1.000
_cell.length_c   1.000
_cell.angle_alpha   90.00
_cell.angle_beta   90.00
_cell.angle_gamma   90.00
#
_symmetry.space_group_name_H-M   'P 1'
#
loop_
_entity.id
_entity.type
_entity.pdbx_description
1 polymer ?
#
loop_
_entity_poly.entity_id
_entity_poly.type
_entity_poly.pdbx_seq_one_letter_code
_entity_poly.pdbx_strand_id
1 'polypeptide(L)'
;MNRYPVWKYILIAVAILLGALYTVPNYFGESPAVQVTSGKSTVKMTSDMTAKVADVLTKAGIANNGVAFDGSGTYASVRVRFATPDIQFHAKSVLEQGLNADPADPTYLVALNLQADTPKWMQSLHALPMYLGLDLRGGVHFLMQVDTKAVLNKRIQGLQSAARSSLRDKNIRHAGIDRVGDTIEIKFRDDATRQKAKDVLSGQLGDLLYTDSGEGSELKTVVSLKPAALKQTIDDGVKQNISTLSKRVNELGVAEPVIQQQGPDRIVVQLPGVQDVARARAVIGRTATLEIRMVDESVTPGTEMSAAIPLNSELFTVGKGVPVVLSKDVVLTGDYISSAVASLDQNQQPAVSIDLNGDGGRRMRDATANRVGKKMSIVLFEKGKPEVLSVATIQQELGSRFNITGMGNAENSAELALLLRSGALSAPMEVIEERTIGPALGAENISKGLHSTMYGFAAIAVFMIAYYMIFGFFSVFALAVNLLLLVAILSLMQATLTLPGMAAIALALGMAIDSNVLINERIREELRRGASPQAAINDGFGHAWATIIDSNVTTLIVGVALWVFGSGPIRGFAVVHTLGILTSMFSAVFVSRGVVNLWYGRKKKLQSIAIGTVWVPGQK
;
A
#
# COMPACT_ATOMS: atom_id res chain seq x y z
N MET A 1 -35.88 -37.70 -15.50
CA MET A 1 -35.99 -37.15 -14.13
C MET A 1 -34.98 -36.03 -14.01
N ASN A 2 -35.39 -34.83 -13.59
CA ASN A 2 -34.48 -33.70 -13.37
C ASN A 2 -33.70 -33.92 -12.06
N ARG A 3 -32.80 -34.91 -12.05
CA ARG A 3 -31.95 -35.22 -10.89
C ARG A 3 -30.74 -34.32 -10.95
N TYR A 4 -30.69 -33.35 -10.05
CA TYR A 4 -29.49 -32.56 -9.83
C TYR A 4 -28.43 -33.46 -9.17
N PRO A 5 -27.21 -33.59 -9.74
CA PRO A 5 -26.18 -34.47 -9.19
C PRO A 5 -25.81 -34.11 -7.74
N VAL A 6 -25.54 -35.13 -6.91
CA VAL A 6 -25.20 -34.95 -5.48
C VAL A 6 -23.96 -34.06 -5.30
N TRP A 7 -22.95 -34.19 -6.16
CA TRP A 7 -21.75 -33.35 -6.11
C TRP A 7 -22.08 -31.85 -6.25
N LYS A 8 -23.13 -31.48 -6.98
CA LYS A 8 -23.55 -30.07 -7.11
C LYS A 8 -24.16 -29.55 -5.81
N TYR A 9 -24.92 -30.39 -5.09
CA TYR A 9 -25.43 -30.02 -3.76
C TYR A 9 -24.31 -29.87 -2.75
N ILE A 10 -23.31 -30.76 -2.78
CA ILE A 10 -22.11 -30.63 -1.94
C ILE A 10 -21.40 -29.32 -2.24
N LEU A 11 -21.22 -28.97 -3.52
CA LEU A 11 -20.60 -27.72 -3.92
C LEU A 11 -21.37 -26.49 -3.41
N ILE A 12 -22.71 -26.48 -3.50
CA ILE A 12 -23.53 -25.39 -2.94
C ILE A 12 -23.36 -25.29 -1.42
N ALA A 13 -23.41 -26.42 -0.71
CA ALA A 13 -23.26 -26.43 0.74
C ALA A 13 -21.88 -25.92 1.19
N VAL A 14 -20.81 -26.36 0.52
CA VAL A 14 -19.44 -25.88 0.77
C VAL A 14 -19.33 -24.38 0.48
N ALA A 15 -19.90 -23.90 -0.64
CA ALA A 15 -19.87 -22.48 -0.99
C ALA A 15 -20.59 -21.62 0.07
N ILE A 16 -21.75 -22.07 0.58
CA ILE A 16 -22.49 -21.35 1.63
C ILE A 16 -21.72 -21.39 2.96
N LEU A 17 -21.13 -22.53 3.33
CA LEU A 17 -20.35 -22.65 4.58
C LEU A 17 -19.10 -21.77 4.56
N LEU A 18 -18.33 -21.81 3.47
CA LEU A 18 -17.18 -20.92 3.28
C LEU A 18 -17.63 -19.47 3.23
N GLY A 19 -18.69 -19.17 2.48
CA GLY A 19 -19.23 -17.83 2.39
C GLY A 19 -19.65 -17.28 3.76
N ALA A 20 -20.31 -18.09 4.60
CA ALA A 20 -20.63 -17.71 5.97
C ALA A 20 -19.37 -17.49 6.81
N LEU A 21 -18.39 -18.41 6.75
CA LEU A 21 -17.14 -18.33 7.50
C LEU A 21 -16.37 -17.03 7.22
N TYR A 22 -16.25 -16.63 5.95
CA TYR A 22 -15.53 -15.41 5.54
C TYR A 22 -16.40 -14.14 5.64
N THR A 23 -17.72 -14.26 5.75
CA THR A 23 -18.60 -13.10 5.97
C THR A 23 -18.69 -12.72 7.45
N VAL A 24 -18.67 -13.70 8.36
CA VAL A 24 -18.80 -13.49 9.82
C VAL A 24 -17.81 -12.47 10.42
N PRO A 25 -16.51 -12.39 10.02
CA PRO A 25 -15.59 -11.37 10.51
C PRO A 25 -16.13 -9.94 10.45
N ASN A 26 -16.93 -9.63 9.42
CA ASN A 26 -17.47 -8.28 9.20
C ASN A 26 -18.48 -7.83 10.25
N TYR A 27 -19.06 -8.76 11.03
CA TYR A 27 -20.04 -8.43 12.06
C TYR A 27 -19.44 -8.16 13.44
N PHE A 28 -18.15 -8.45 13.65
CA PHE A 28 -17.50 -8.20 14.94
C PHE A 28 -17.21 -6.70 15.18
N GLY A 29 -17.22 -5.87 14.13
CA GLY A 29 -16.98 -4.43 14.25
C GLY A 29 -15.52 -4.07 14.59
N GLU A 30 -15.31 -2.80 14.92
CA GLU A 30 -14.02 -2.26 15.34
C GLU A 30 -14.14 -1.56 16.70
N SER A 31 -13.16 -1.79 17.59
CA SER A 31 -13.02 -1.09 18.86
C SER A 31 -12.05 0.09 18.74
N PRO A 32 -12.36 1.27 19.34
CA PRO A 32 -11.42 2.37 19.52
C PRO A 32 -10.13 1.89 20.21
N ALA A 33 -8.98 2.17 19.60
CA ALA A 33 -7.69 1.74 20.14
C ALA A 33 -6.64 2.86 20.09
N VAL A 34 -5.80 2.97 21.12
CA VAL A 34 -4.60 3.82 21.08
C VAL A 34 -3.40 2.93 20.82
N GLN A 35 -2.59 3.29 19.83
CA GLN A 35 -1.36 2.61 19.49
C GLN A 35 -0.17 3.48 19.87
N VAL A 36 0.70 2.96 20.71
CA VAL A 36 1.97 3.60 21.06
C VAL A 36 3.08 2.91 20.28
N THR A 37 3.77 3.67 19.44
CA THR A 37 4.96 3.25 18.70
C THR A 37 6.17 4.08 19.13
N SER A 38 7.36 3.68 18.68
CA SER A 38 8.54 4.52 18.83
C SER A 38 8.47 5.74 17.91
N GLY A 39 8.85 6.93 18.42
CA GLY A 39 8.99 8.15 17.63
C GLY A 39 10.37 8.39 17.04
N LYS A 40 11.35 7.63 17.49
CA LYS A 40 12.75 7.73 17.05
C LYS A 40 13.22 6.36 16.59
N SER A 41 13.90 6.32 15.46
CA SER A 41 14.42 5.07 14.87
C SER A 41 15.42 4.34 15.78
N THR A 42 15.98 5.03 16.79
CA THR A 42 16.90 4.46 17.78
C THR A 42 16.24 3.93 19.05
N VAL A 43 14.95 4.23 19.29
CA VAL A 43 14.23 3.83 20.49
C VAL A 43 13.41 2.57 20.20
N LYS A 44 13.64 1.51 20.99
CA LYS A 44 12.96 0.22 20.81
C LYS A 44 11.74 0.10 21.70
N MET A 45 10.69 -0.52 21.15
CA MET A 45 9.52 -0.92 21.92
C MET A 45 9.77 -2.31 22.51
N THR A 46 9.72 -2.42 23.84
CA THR A 46 9.85 -3.69 24.57
C THR A 46 8.52 -4.08 25.23
N SER A 47 8.40 -5.36 25.61
CA SER A 47 7.23 -5.86 26.35
C SER A 47 6.97 -5.08 27.63
N ASP A 48 8.01 -4.57 28.29
CA ASP A 48 7.92 -3.78 29.53
C ASP A 48 7.13 -2.48 29.33
N MET A 49 7.06 -1.98 28.10
CA MET A 49 6.27 -0.80 27.78
C MET A 49 4.78 -1.04 27.98
N THR A 50 4.30 -2.28 27.88
CA THR A 50 2.89 -2.60 28.19
C THR A 50 2.55 -2.27 29.64
N ALA A 51 3.43 -2.61 30.58
CA ALA A 51 3.27 -2.30 32.00
C ALA A 51 3.34 -0.79 32.25
N LYS A 52 4.25 -0.08 31.58
CA LYS A 52 4.37 1.39 31.69
C LYS A 52 3.13 2.11 31.15
N VAL A 53 2.61 1.69 30.00
CA VAL A 53 1.38 2.23 29.40
C VAL A 53 0.18 1.95 30.30
N ALA A 54 0.07 0.74 30.85
CA ALA A 54 -0.98 0.38 31.80
C ALA A 54 -0.92 1.23 33.08
N ASP A 55 0.28 1.45 33.65
CA ASP A 55 0.47 2.27 34.86
C ASP A 55 0.04 3.73 34.64
N VAL A 56 0.43 4.33 33.51
CA VAL A 56 0.02 5.71 33.15
C VAL A 56 -1.51 5.83 33.05
N LEU A 57 -2.18 4.87 32.40
CA LEU A 57 -3.64 4.87 32.28
C LEU A 57 -4.34 4.65 33.62
N THR A 58 -3.80 3.76 34.46
CA THR A 58 -4.37 3.45 35.77
C THR A 58 -4.26 4.64 36.72
N LYS A 59 -3.12 5.35 36.72
CA LYS A 59 -2.91 6.58 37.50
C LYS A 59 -3.88 7.70 37.11
N ALA A 60 -4.27 7.77 35.83
CA ALA A 60 -5.24 8.73 35.33
C ALA A 60 -6.71 8.27 35.48
N GLY A 61 -6.97 7.08 36.04
CA GLY A 61 -8.32 6.55 36.23
C GLY A 61 -9.03 6.15 34.94
N ILE A 62 -8.29 5.85 33.86
CA ILE A 62 -8.87 5.52 32.55
C ILE A 62 -9.08 4.00 32.42
N ALA A 63 -10.34 3.58 32.33
CA ALA A 63 -10.69 2.20 32.06
C ALA A 63 -10.28 1.79 30.64
N ASN A 64 -9.67 0.60 30.51
CA ASN A 64 -9.29 0.01 29.23
C ASN A 64 -9.73 -1.46 29.14
N ASN A 65 -9.96 -1.94 27.92
CA ASN A 65 -10.45 -3.30 27.63
C ASN A 65 -9.30 -4.28 27.33
N GLY A 66 -8.07 -3.92 27.68
CA GLY A 66 -6.87 -4.72 27.46
C GLY A 66 -5.74 -3.93 26.82
N VAL A 67 -4.52 -4.25 27.26
CA VAL A 67 -3.25 -3.75 26.73
C VAL A 67 -2.52 -4.94 26.11
N ALA A 68 -2.18 -4.85 24.83
CA ALA A 68 -1.47 -5.91 24.12
C ALA A 68 -0.21 -5.32 23.47
N PHE A 69 0.88 -6.08 23.54
CA PHE A 69 2.05 -5.85 22.70
C PHE A 69 1.81 -6.53 21.36
N ASP A 70 1.98 -5.81 20.27
CA ASP A 70 1.80 -6.34 18.91
C ASP A 70 2.97 -5.93 18.02
N GLY A 71 3.49 -6.90 17.25
CA GLY A 71 4.67 -6.77 16.40
C GLY A 71 5.99 -7.25 17.05
N SER A 72 7.04 -7.31 16.22
CA SER A 72 8.43 -7.53 16.63
C SER A 72 9.33 -6.47 15.97
N GLY A 73 10.42 -6.07 16.63
CA GLY A 73 11.41 -5.12 16.10
C GLY A 73 10.97 -3.66 16.15
N THR A 74 11.37 -2.86 15.17
CA THR A 74 11.04 -1.43 15.06
C THR A 74 9.54 -1.16 14.94
N TYR A 75 8.77 -2.16 14.49
CA TYR A 75 7.31 -2.08 14.33
C TYR A 75 6.53 -2.60 15.53
N ALA A 76 7.23 -3.01 16.59
CA ALA A 76 6.57 -3.33 17.83
C ALA A 76 5.78 -2.11 18.32
N SER A 77 4.57 -2.37 18.79
CA SER A 77 3.65 -1.36 19.24
C SER A 77 2.88 -1.86 20.44
N VAL A 78 2.59 -0.96 21.37
CA VAL A 78 1.64 -1.25 22.46
C VAL A 78 0.29 -0.74 22.03
N ARG A 79 -0.71 -1.61 21.99
CA ARG A 79 -2.09 -1.24 21.66
C ARG A 79 -2.96 -1.38 22.88
N VAL A 80 -3.80 -0.38 23.10
CA VAL A 80 -4.77 -0.33 24.19
C VAL A 80 -6.16 -0.13 23.60
N ARG A 81 -7.11 -0.96 24.00
CA ARG A 81 -8.50 -0.88 23.54
C ARG A 81 -9.37 -0.13 24.54
N PHE A 82 -10.33 0.64 24.04
CA PHE A 82 -11.26 1.44 24.85
C PHE A 82 -12.70 1.19 24.42
N ALA A 83 -13.64 1.43 25.35
CA ALA A 83 -15.06 1.24 25.09
C ALA A 83 -15.66 2.32 24.17
N THR A 84 -15.15 3.56 24.21
CA THR A 84 -15.67 4.68 23.41
C THR A 84 -14.55 5.54 22.83
N PRO A 85 -14.83 6.25 21.70
CA PRO A 85 -13.89 7.22 21.14
C PRO A 85 -13.52 8.35 22.12
N ASP A 86 -14.45 8.80 22.97
CA ASP A 86 -14.17 9.88 23.93
C ASP A 86 -13.10 9.47 24.94
N ILE A 87 -13.19 8.24 25.46
CA ILE A 87 -12.18 7.66 26.36
C ILE A 87 -10.85 7.49 25.60
N GLN A 88 -10.90 7.09 24.34
CA GLN A 88 -9.73 6.96 23.47
C GLN A 88 -9.00 8.29 23.28
N PHE A 89 -9.71 9.39 23.02
CA PHE A 89 -9.14 10.73 22.89
C PHE A 89 -8.49 11.19 24.21
N HIS A 90 -9.18 11.01 25.33
CA HIS A 90 -8.62 11.34 26.65
C HIS A 90 -7.38 10.50 26.97
N ALA A 91 -7.41 9.21 26.64
CA ALA A 91 -6.27 8.31 26.80
C ALA A 91 -5.06 8.72 25.96
N LYS A 92 -5.27 9.20 24.72
CA LYS A 92 -4.18 9.75 23.89
C LYS A 92 -3.47 10.90 24.62
N SER A 93 -4.22 11.91 25.08
CA SER A 93 -3.62 13.09 25.73
C SER A 93 -2.83 12.72 26.99
N VAL A 94 -3.38 11.81 27.81
CA VAL A 94 -2.70 11.33 29.02
C VAL A 94 -1.44 10.52 28.68
N LEU A 95 -1.51 9.65 27.67
CA LEU A 95 -0.35 8.86 27.24
C LEU A 95 0.73 9.74 26.61
N GLU A 96 0.36 10.76 25.84
CA GLU A 96 1.33 11.72 25.29
C GLU A 96 2.06 12.47 26.41
N GLN A 97 1.34 12.97 27.41
CA GLN A 97 1.93 13.68 28.55
C GLN A 97 2.72 12.75 29.48
N GLY A 98 2.27 11.51 29.68
CA GLY A 98 2.90 10.56 30.61
C GLY A 98 4.12 9.85 30.03
N LEU A 99 4.21 9.71 28.70
CA LEU A 99 5.30 9.00 28.04
C LEU A 99 6.36 9.94 27.44
N ASN A 100 5.99 11.17 27.07
CA ASN A 100 6.91 12.14 26.48
C ASN A 100 7.20 13.28 27.46
N ALA A 101 8.47 13.39 27.89
CA ALA A 101 8.90 14.48 28.77
C ALA A 101 8.93 15.84 28.06
N ASP A 102 9.22 15.86 26.75
CA ASP A 102 9.22 17.05 25.91
C ASP A 102 8.16 16.93 24.80
N PRO A 103 7.13 17.79 24.76
CA PRO A 103 6.14 17.81 23.68
C PRO A 103 6.70 18.18 22.30
N ALA A 104 7.81 18.91 22.23
CA ALA A 104 8.42 19.36 20.98
C ALA A 104 9.36 18.30 20.36
N ASP A 105 9.79 17.30 21.14
CA ASP A 105 10.64 16.19 20.70
C ASP A 105 10.15 14.83 21.26
N PRO A 106 8.95 14.36 20.86
CA PRO A 106 8.35 13.17 21.44
C PRO A 106 9.20 11.93 21.18
N THR A 107 9.46 11.17 22.24
CA THR A 107 10.19 9.89 22.17
C THR A 107 9.28 8.76 21.71
N TYR A 108 8.01 8.80 22.11
CA TYR A 108 6.97 7.83 21.76
C TYR A 108 5.86 8.51 20.98
N LEU A 109 5.35 7.78 20.00
CA LEU A 109 4.33 8.20 19.07
C LEU A 109 3.00 7.55 19.47
N VAL A 110 2.05 8.35 19.96
CA VAL A 110 0.73 7.86 20.41
C VAL A 110 -0.32 8.16 19.33
N ALA A 111 -0.76 7.15 18.60
CA ALA A 111 -1.71 7.27 17.49
C ALA A 111 -3.10 6.73 17.88
N LEU A 112 -4.15 7.37 17.37
CA LEU A 112 -5.52 6.86 17.42
C LEU A 112 -5.71 5.88 16.26
N ASN A 113 -6.25 4.72 16.55
CA ASN A 113 -6.56 3.69 15.55
C ASN A 113 -7.89 3.00 15.90
N LEU A 114 -8.39 2.21 14.97
CA LEU A 114 -9.52 1.31 15.17
C LEU A 114 -9.02 -0.12 14.98
N GLN A 115 -9.34 -1.01 15.90
CA GLN A 115 -8.91 -2.40 15.82
C GLN A 115 -10.10 -3.32 15.63
N ALA A 116 -10.02 -4.21 14.64
CA ALA A 116 -11.04 -5.23 14.44
C ALA A 116 -11.15 -6.17 15.65
N ASP A 117 -12.38 -6.46 16.06
CA ASP A 117 -12.68 -7.37 17.18
C ASP A 117 -12.82 -8.84 16.75
N THR A 118 -12.36 -9.16 15.54
CA THR A 118 -12.34 -10.52 15.00
C THR A 118 -11.59 -11.48 15.92
N PRO A 119 -12.16 -12.64 16.28
CA PRO A 119 -11.50 -13.64 17.11
C PRO A 119 -10.17 -14.16 16.51
N LYS A 120 -9.18 -14.45 17.36
CA LYS A 120 -7.84 -14.92 16.92
C LYS A 120 -7.87 -16.19 16.07
N TRP A 121 -8.77 -17.14 16.36
CA TRP A 121 -8.88 -18.39 15.58
C TRP A 121 -9.31 -18.10 14.13
N MET A 122 -10.15 -17.10 13.92
CA MET A 122 -10.63 -16.68 12.61
C MET A 122 -9.54 -15.92 11.84
N GLN A 123 -8.78 -15.07 12.55
CA GLN A 123 -7.58 -14.42 12.00
C GLN A 123 -6.53 -15.45 11.53
N SER A 124 -6.34 -16.54 12.29
CA SER A 124 -5.39 -17.61 11.90
C SER A 124 -5.78 -18.36 10.62
N LEU A 125 -7.08 -18.37 10.29
CA LEU A 125 -7.61 -18.93 9.05
C LEU A 125 -7.63 -17.90 7.90
N HIS A 126 -7.03 -16.72 8.07
CA HIS A 126 -7.10 -15.59 7.14
C HIS A 126 -8.54 -15.11 6.85
N ALA A 127 -9.49 -15.41 7.74
CA ALA A 127 -10.83 -14.84 7.69
C ALA A 127 -10.81 -13.46 8.37
N LEU A 128 -10.41 -12.46 7.59
CA LEU A 128 -10.30 -11.07 8.02
C LEU A 128 -11.52 -10.26 7.55
N PRO A 129 -11.94 -9.22 8.29
CA PRO A 129 -13.00 -8.34 7.83
C PRO A 129 -12.57 -7.63 6.53
N MET A 130 -13.54 -7.19 5.73
CA MET A 130 -13.30 -6.39 4.54
C MET A 130 -12.62 -5.08 4.91
N TYR A 131 -11.68 -4.64 4.08
CA TYR A 131 -11.07 -3.33 4.24
C TYR A 131 -12.06 -2.23 3.91
N LEU A 132 -12.17 -1.25 4.80
CA LEU A 132 -13.01 -0.08 4.60
C LEU A 132 -12.15 1.07 4.07
N GLY A 133 -12.61 1.69 2.99
CA GLY A 133 -11.99 2.85 2.40
C GLY A 133 -12.16 4.10 3.24
N LEU A 134 -11.46 5.16 2.83
CA LEU A 134 -11.45 6.45 3.49
C LEU A 134 -12.86 7.01 3.78
N ASP A 135 -13.79 6.87 2.83
CA ASP A 135 -15.15 7.40 2.95
C ASP A 135 -16.01 6.67 4.01
N LEU A 136 -15.59 5.47 4.42
CA LEU A 136 -16.30 4.61 5.36
C LEU A 136 -15.61 4.56 6.72
N ARG A 137 -14.28 4.57 6.76
CA ARG A 137 -13.49 4.53 8.00
C ARG A 137 -13.11 5.92 8.51
N GLY A 138 -13.31 6.95 7.70
CA GLY A 138 -12.66 8.25 7.88
C GLY A 138 -11.16 8.18 7.60
N GLY A 139 -10.47 9.30 7.67
CA GLY A 139 -9.03 9.38 7.49
C GLY A 139 -8.58 10.65 6.77
N VAL A 140 -7.42 10.56 6.10
CA VAL A 140 -6.85 11.65 5.31
C VAL A 140 -6.57 11.26 3.85
N HIS A 141 -6.78 12.22 2.95
CA HIS A 141 -6.48 12.15 1.53
C HIS A 141 -5.52 13.28 1.17
N PHE A 142 -4.35 12.93 0.66
CA PHE A 142 -3.38 13.86 0.12
C PHE A 142 -3.23 13.66 -1.39
N LEU A 143 -3.29 14.74 -2.16
CA LEU A 143 -2.77 14.77 -3.51
C LEU A 143 -1.43 15.49 -3.46
N MET A 144 -0.37 14.77 -3.82
CA MET A 144 1.00 15.28 -3.77
C MET A 144 1.54 15.44 -5.19
N GLN A 145 2.27 16.52 -5.45
CA GLN A 145 2.97 16.75 -6.71
C GLN A 145 4.47 16.57 -6.51
N VAL A 146 5.11 15.78 -7.37
CA VAL A 146 6.54 15.52 -7.36
C VAL A 146 7.25 16.64 -8.12
N ASP A 147 8.34 17.17 -7.55
CA ASP A 147 9.19 18.14 -8.25
C ASP A 147 9.99 17.44 -9.37
N THR A 148 9.44 17.49 -10.58
CA THR A 148 10.05 16.90 -11.78
C THR A 148 11.38 17.56 -12.14
N LYS A 149 11.57 18.85 -11.83
CA LYS A 149 12.84 19.55 -12.08
C LYS A 149 13.93 19.00 -11.18
N ALA A 150 13.63 18.75 -9.90
CA ALA A 150 14.58 18.12 -8.99
C ALA A 150 15.00 16.71 -9.46
N VAL A 151 14.06 15.89 -9.97
CA VAL A 151 14.38 14.57 -10.56
C VAL A 151 15.33 14.72 -11.75
N LEU A 152 15.02 15.63 -12.68
CA LEU A 152 15.83 15.86 -13.88
C LEU A 152 17.22 16.41 -13.53
N ASN A 153 17.30 17.35 -12.59
CA ASN A 153 18.55 17.90 -12.08
C ASN A 153 19.47 16.79 -11.57
N LYS A 154 18.92 15.87 -10.76
CA LYS A 154 19.66 14.73 -10.20
C LYS A 154 20.11 13.76 -11.29
N ARG A 155 19.25 13.46 -12.27
CA ARG A 155 19.59 12.61 -13.42
C ARG A 155 20.72 13.21 -14.25
N ILE A 156 20.66 14.51 -14.57
CA ILE A 156 21.68 15.22 -15.35
C ILE A 156 23.01 15.24 -14.61
N GLN A 157 23.01 15.47 -13.29
CA GLN A 157 24.22 15.44 -12.48
C GLN A 157 24.87 14.04 -12.47
N GLY A 158 24.06 12.98 -12.39
CA GLY A 158 24.52 11.60 -12.54
C GLY A 158 25.13 11.33 -13.92
N LEU A 159 24.47 11.80 -14.98
CA LEU A 159 24.98 11.68 -16.36
C LEU A 159 26.28 12.45 -16.57
N GLN A 160 26.42 13.64 -15.99
CA GLN A 160 27.65 14.44 -16.04
C GLN A 160 28.82 13.70 -15.39
N SER A 161 28.56 13.05 -14.25
CA SER A 161 29.56 12.25 -13.52
C SER A 161 29.94 10.98 -14.29
N ALA A 162 28.95 10.28 -14.85
CA ALA A 162 29.15 9.10 -15.69
C ALA A 162 29.94 9.44 -16.97
N ALA A 163 29.61 10.55 -17.64
CA ALA A 163 30.32 11.02 -18.82
C ALA A 163 31.79 11.35 -18.48
N ARG A 164 32.03 12.08 -17.38
CA ARG A 164 33.39 12.37 -16.91
C ARG A 164 34.18 11.10 -16.62
N SER A 165 33.57 10.12 -15.96
CA SER A 165 34.20 8.83 -15.71
C SER A 165 34.53 8.09 -16.99
N SER A 166 33.57 7.95 -17.91
CA SER A 166 33.75 7.18 -19.13
C SER A 166 34.88 7.75 -20.00
N LEU A 167 34.93 9.08 -20.13
CA LEU A 167 36.01 9.76 -20.86
C LEU A 167 37.37 9.56 -20.18
N ARG A 168 37.43 9.62 -18.85
CA ARG A 168 38.66 9.36 -18.09
C ARG A 168 39.14 7.92 -18.24
N ASP A 169 38.24 6.95 -18.09
CA ASP A 169 38.55 5.52 -18.16
C ASP A 169 39.03 5.11 -19.57
N LYS A 170 38.60 5.84 -20.62
CA LYS A 170 39.09 5.69 -22.01
C LYS A 170 40.23 6.64 -22.38
N ASN A 171 40.80 7.39 -21.43
CA ASN A 171 41.88 8.36 -21.62
C ASN A 171 41.58 9.44 -22.70
N ILE A 172 40.32 9.85 -22.83
CA ILE A 172 39.89 10.91 -23.76
C ILE A 172 39.99 12.26 -23.06
N ARG A 173 40.84 13.15 -23.59
CA ARG A 173 41.05 14.49 -23.01
C ARG A 173 39.89 15.42 -23.36
N HIS A 174 39.33 16.07 -22.34
CA HIS A 174 38.30 17.11 -22.49
C HIS A 174 38.77 18.43 -21.88
N ALA A 175 38.35 19.56 -22.43
CA ALA A 175 38.67 20.90 -21.93
C ALA A 175 37.73 21.36 -20.78
N GLY A 176 36.60 20.68 -20.59
CA GLY A 176 35.63 20.95 -19.54
C GLY A 176 34.35 20.16 -19.75
N ILE A 177 33.65 19.84 -18.66
CA ILE A 177 32.32 19.23 -18.69
C ILE A 177 31.45 20.06 -17.77
N ASP A 178 30.72 20.98 -18.37
CA ASP A 178 29.89 21.95 -17.68
C ASP A 178 28.42 21.58 -17.83
N ARG A 179 27.61 21.95 -16.85
CA ARG A 179 26.16 21.84 -16.93
C ARG A 179 25.58 23.20 -17.28
N VAL A 180 24.73 23.25 -18.30
CA VAL A 180 24.04 24.48 -18.72
C VAL A 180 22.53 24.20 -18.74
N GLY A 181 21.85 24.55 -17.64
CA GLY A 181 20.42 24.24 -17.49
C GLY A 181 20.16 22.73 -17.50
N ASP A 182 19.44 22.26 -18.53
CA ASP A 182 19.03 20.87 -18.71
C ASP A 182 19.97 20.06 -19.63
N THR A 183 21.07 20.66 -20.08
CA THR A 183 22.05 20.03 -20.96
C THR A 183 23.44 19.98 -20.34
N ILE A 184 24.27 19.07 -20.85
CA ILE A 184 25.67 18.94 -20.49
C ILE A 184 26.49 19.40 -21.69
N GLU A 185 27.36 20.39 -21.49
CA GLU A 185 28.30 20.85 -22.51
C GLU A 185 29.68 20.24 -22.25
N ILE A 186 30.18 19.46 -23.21
CA ILE A 186 31.53 18.90 -23.17
C ILE A 186 32.39 19.67 -24.17
N LYS A 187 33.45 20.31 -23.68
CA LYS A 187 34.38 21.11 -24.49
C LYS A 187 35.57 20.27 -24.93
N PHE A 188 36.01 20.44 -26.17
CA PHE A 188 37.13 19.73 -26.77
C PHE A 188 38.09 20.70 -27.46
N ARG A 189 39.36 20.28 -27.60
CA ARG A 189 40.40 21.08 -28.27
C ARG A 189 40.53 20.79 -29.76
N ASP A 190 40.07 19.61 -30.19
CA ASP A 190 40.17 19.13 -31.57
C ASP A 190 38.97 18.24 -31.92
N ASP A 191 38.65 18.18 -33.20
CA ASP A 191 37.48 17.49 -33.75
C ASP A 191 37.59 15.96 -33.64
N ALA A 192 38.80 15.42 -33.79
CA ALA A 192 39.05 13.99 -33.71
C ALA A 192 38.76 13.44 -32.30
N THR A 193 39.14 14.18 -31.26
CA THR A 193 38.87 13.83 -29.86
C THR A 193 37.39 14.00 -29.52
N ARG A 194 36.72 15.02 -30.08
CA ARG A 194 35.25 15.18 -29.98
C ARG A 194 34.52 13.97 -30.55
N GLN A 195 34.91 13.51 -31.75
CA GLN A 195 34.27 12.38 -32.40
C GLN A 195 34.49 11.08 -31.62
N LYS A 196 35.72 10.80 -31.16
CA LYS A 196 36.02 9.65 -30.30
C LYS A 196 35.21 9.68 -29.00
N ALA A 197 35.05 10.85 -28.39
CA ALA A 197 34.23 11.02 -27.19
C ALA A 197 32.76 10.69 -27.46
N LYS A 198 32.22 11.20 -28.58
CA LYS A 198 30.85 10.94 -29.01
C LYS A 198 30.60 9.45 -29.27
N ASP A 199 31.53 8.76 -29.91
CA ASP A 199 31.43 7.32 -30.18
C ASP A 199 31.41 6.50 -28.88
N VAL A 200 32.29 6.83 -27.93
CA VAL A 200 32.33 6.16 -26.61
C VAL A 200 31.05 6.42 -25.81
N LEU A 201 30.61 7.68 -25.75
CA LEU A 201 29.44 8.06 -24.97
C LEU A 201 28.15 7.52 -25.58
N SER A 202 27.98 7.60 -26.90
CA SER A 202 26.80 7.06 -27.58
C SER A 202 26.71 5.54 -27.49
N GLY A 203 27.84 4.83 -27.47
CA GLY A 203 27.88 3.38 -27.29
C GLY A 203 27.49 2.91 -25.89
N GLN A 204 27.63 3.75 -24.86
CA GLN A 204 27.28 3.42 -23.47
C GLN A 204 25.97 4.06 -23.00
N LEU A 205 25.59 5.21 -23.56
CA LEU A 205 24.46 6.04 -23.13
C LEU A 205 23.54 6.31 -24.34
N GLY A 206 22.80 5.26 -24.73
CA GLY A 206 21.89 5.28 -25.88
C GLY A 206 20.66 6.20 -25.73
N ASP A 207 20.39 6.66 -24.51
CA ASP A 207 19.22 7.49 -24.18
C ASP A 207 19.45 9.00 -24.40
N LEU A 208 20.65 9.37 -24.85
CA LEU A 208 21.08 10.76 -25.01
C LEU A 208 21.10 11.20 -26.49
N LEU A 209 20.88 12.49 -26.70
CA LEU A 209 21.10 13.20 -27.95
C LEU A 209 22.42 13.95 -27.85
N TYR A 210 23.22 13.88 -28.90
CA TYR A 210 24.53 14.52 -28.99
C TYR A 210 24.53 15.49 -30.16
N THR A 211 24.54 16.78 -29.86
CA THR A 211 24.56 17.85 -30.85
C THR A 211 25.88 18.59 -30.77
N ASP A 212 26.64 18.57 -31.86
CA ASP A 212 27.90 19.30 -31.93
C ASP A 212 27.64 20.79 -32.23
N SER A 213 28.42 21.66 -31.61
CA SER A 213 28.30 23.12 -31.70
C SER A 213 29.67 23.77 -31.52
N GLY A 214 29.82 25.00 -32.01
CA GLY A 214 31.07 25.76 -31.94
C GLY A 214 31.97 25.61 -33.18
N GLU A 215 32.75 26.66 -33.46
CA GLU A 215 33.73 26.75 -34.56
C GLU A 215 35.10 27.19 -34.00
N GLY A 216 36.20 26.79 -34.65
CA GLY A 216 37.56 27.17 -34.24
C GLY A 216 38.05 26.46 -32.98
N SER A 217 38.52 27.21 -31.97
CA SER A 217 39.09 26.67 -30.72
C SER A 217 38.07 26.36 -29.61
N GLU A 218 36.77 26.56 -29.86
CA GLU A 218 35.67 26.33 -28.91
C GLU A 218 34.73 25.19 -29.36
N LEU A 219 35.30 24.05 -29.75
CA LEU A 219 34.50 22.87 -30.11
C LEU A 219 33.77 22.33 -28.88
N LYS A 220 32.44 22.21 -28.96
CA LYS A 220 31.62 21.64 -27.89
C LYS A 220 30.61 20.62 -28.41
N THR A 221 30.33 19.61 -27.59
CA THR A 221 29.22 18.67 -27.80
C THR A 221 28.20 18.91 -26.69
N VAL A 222 27.00 19.29 -27.09
CA VAL A 222 25.84 19.44 -26.20
C VAL A 222 25.15 18.11 -26.10
N VAL A 223 25.03 17.59 -24.87
CA VAL A 223 24.37 16.34 -24.56
C VAL A 223 23.05 16.63 -23.86
N SER A 224 21.96 16.09 -24.38
CA SER A 224 20.61 16.24 -23.81
C SER A 224 19.88 14.90 -23.75
N LEU A 225 18.85 14.78 -22.92
CA LEU A 225 18.01 13.57 -22.86
C LEU A 225 17.05 13.51 -24.04
N LYS A 226 16.86 12.31 -24.61
CA LYS A 226 15.76 12.08 -25.57
C LYS A 226 14.40 12.29 -24.89
N PRO A 227 13.35 12.75 -25.60
CA PRO A 227 12.01 12.93 -25.02
C PRO A 227 11.46 11.67 -24.34
N ALA A 228 11.68 10.49 -24.91
CA ALA A 228 11.28 9.22 -24.32
C ALA A 228 12.02 8.93 -23.00
N ALA A 229 13.32 9.22 -22.94
CA ALA A 229 14.14 9.05 -21.74
C ALA A 229 13.79 10.06 -20.64
N LEU A 230 13.38 11.28 -21.02
CA LEU A 230 12.89 12.29 -20.09
C LEU A 230 11.60 11.82 -19.42
N LYS A 231 10.62 11.34 -20.20
CA LYS A 231 9.38 10.78 -19.65
C LYS A 231 9.66 9.60 -18.74
N GLN A 232 10.50 8.66 -19.17
CA GLN A 232 10.88 7.48 -18.38
C GLN A 232 11.55 7.89 -17.05
N THR A 233 12.43 8.89 -17.08
CA THR A 233 13.09 9.41 -15.87
C THR A 233 12.08 9.97 -14.86
N ILE A 234 11.06 10.71 -15.34
CA ILE A 234 9.98 11.22 -14.49
C ILE A 234 9.16 10.06 -13.93
N ASP A 235 8.72 9.13 -14.78
CA ASP A 235 7.92 7.97 -14.37
C ASP A 235 8.65 7.11 -13.33
N ASP A 236 9.95 6.88 -13.50
CA ASP A 236 10.78 6.13 -12.55
C ASP A 236 10.97 6.90 -11.23
N GLY A 237 11.15 8.23 -11.30
CA GLY A 237 11.19 9.09 -10.11
C GLY A 237 9.89 9.06 -9.30
N VAL A 238 8.74 9.09 -9.98
CA VAL A 238 7.41 8.97 -9.35
C VAL A 238 7.23 7.59 -8.72
N LYS A 239 7.56 6.51 -9.43
CA LYS A 239 7.46 5.13 -8.90
C LYS A 239 8.34 4.93 -7.66
N GLN A 240 9.55 5.47 -7.67
CA GLN A 240 10.45 5.39 -6.52
C GLN A 240 9.88 6.17 -5.32
N ASN A 241 9.35 7.38 -5.54
CA ASN A 241 8.65 8.13 -4.50
C ASN A 241 7.44 7.37 -3.95
N ILE A 242 6.62 6.71 -4.80
CA ILE A 242 5.51 5.85 -4.37
C ILE A 242 6.00 4.72 -3.45
N SER A 243 7.07 4.03 -3.83
CA SER A 243 7.67 2.96 -3.01
C SER A 243 8.15 3.49 -1.66
N THR A 244 8.79 4.66 -1.63
CA THR A 244 9.23 5.29 -0.37
C THR A 244 8.05 5.73 0.49
N LEU A 245 7.01 6.33 -0.11
CA LEU A 245 5.78 6.70 0.60
C LEU A 245 5.08 5.48 1.19
N SER A 246 4.99 4.37 0.47
CA SER A 246 4.40 3.13 0.97
C SER A 246 5.10 2.64 2.24
N LYS A 247 6.43 2.67 2.25
CA LYS A 247 7.21 2.27 3.44
C LYS A 247 6.95 3.20 4.63
N ARG A 248 6.96 4.52 4.42
CA ARG A 248 6.73 5.53 5.49
C ARG A 248 5.33 5.48 6.06
N VAL A 249 4.35 5.25 5.20
CA VAL A 249 2.96 5.18 5.64
C VAL A 249 2.70 3.93 6.49
N ASN A 250 3.40 2.83 6.23
CA ASN A 250 3.34 1.66 7.12
C ASN A 250 3.86 1.99 8.55
N GLU A 251 4.78 2.94 8.70
CA GLU A 251 5.26 3.41 10.01
C GLU A 251 4.17 4.16 10.81
N LEU A 252 3.18 4.73 10.12
CA LEU A 252 2.02 5.35 10.77
C LEU A 252 1.08 4.34 11.43
N GLY A 253 1.34 3.02 11.29
CA GLY A 253 0.46 1.97 11.80
C GLY A 253 -0.86 1.88 11.04
N VAL A 254 -0.93 2.46 9.84
CA VAL A 254 -2.08 2.38 8.95
C VAL A 254 -2.06 1.00 8.32
N ALA A 255 -3.10 0.22 8.59
CA ALA A 255 -3.14 -1.16 8.13
C ALA A 255 -3.11 -1.25 6.59
N GLU A 256 -3.71 -0.31 5.86
CA GLU A 256 -3.93 -0.44 4.42
C GLU A 256 -3.98 0.91 3.68
N PRO A 257 -2.81 1.51 3.37
CA PRO A 257 -2.77 2.77 2.64
C PRO A 257 -2.94 2.58 1.14
N VAL A 258 -3.72 3.45 0.51
CA VAL A 258 -3.84 3.48 -0.96
C VAL A 258 -2.93 4.56 -1.51
N ILE A 259 -1.84 4.15 -2.16
CA ILE A 259 -0.86 5.05 -2.79
C ILE A 259 -0.81 4.74 -4.27
N GLN A 260 -1.25 5.69 -5.11
CA GLN A 260 -1.36 5.49 -6.55
C GLN A 260 -0.88 6.72 -7.29
N GLN A 261 -0.33 6.52 -8.49
CA GLN A 261 0.00 7.59 -9.40
C GLN A 261 -1.30 8.19 -9.99
N GLN A 262 -1.41 9.51 -10.00
CA GLN A 262 -2.53 10.25 -10.58
C GLN A 262 -2.02 11.24 -11.64
N GLY A 263 -1.89 10.79 -12.88
CA GLY A 263 -1.27 11.59 -13.95
C GLY A 263 0.26 11.46 -13.97
N PRO A 264 0.99 12.35 -14.66
CA PRO A 264 2.43 12.17 -14.91
C PRO A 264 3.30 12.42 -13.68
N ASP A 265 2.94 13.39 -12.83
CA ASP A 265 3.80 13.90 -11.75
C ASP A 265 3.11 13.94 -10.38
N ARG A 266 1.90 13.38 -10.25
CA ARG A 266 1.14 13.41 -8.99
C ARG A 266 0.95 12.03 -8.40
N ILE A 267 0.88 12.00 -7.08
CA ILE A 267 0.66 10.81 -6.27
C ILE A 267 -0.51 11.08 -5.35
N VAL A 268 -1.53 10.23 -5.40
CA VAL A 268 -2.62 10.23 -4.43
C VAL A 268 -2.26 9.30 -3.28
N VAL A 269 -2.42 9.77 -2.04
CA VAL A 269 -2.17 9.02 -0.81
C VAL A 269 -3.42 9.07 0.04
N GLN A 270 -4.03 7.91 0.30
CA GLN A 270 -5.20 7.78 1.17
C GLN A 270 -4.85 6.93 2.37
N LEU A 271 -5.13 7.47 3.56
CA LEU A 271 -4.82 6.82 4.84
C LEU A 271 -6.13 6.61 5.63
N PRO A 272 -6.84 5.49 5.40
CA PRO A 272 -8.05 5.17 6.15
C PRO A 272 -7.77 5.01 7.65
N GLY A 273 -8.68 5.51 8.49
CA GLY A 273 -8.59 5.42 9.95
C GLY A 273 -7.63 6.42 10.62
N VAL A 274 -6.86 7.20 9.85
CA VAL A 274 -5.93 8.20 10.41
C VAL A 274 -6.67 9.47 10.83
N GLN A 275 -6.68 9.74 12.12
CA GLN A 275 -7.39 10.90 12.67
C GLN A 275 -6.53 12.17 12.77
N ASP A 276 -5.21 12.02 12.78
CA ASP A 276 -4.25 13.12 12.98
C ASP A 276 -3.56 13.52 11.67
N VAL A 277 -4.11 14.53 11.00
CA VAL A 277 -3.68 14.97 9.67
C VAL A 277 -2.33 15.64 9.68
N ALA A 278 -2.09 16.52 10.65
CA ALA A 278 -0.84 17.23 10.81
C ALA A 278 0.33 16.24 10.98
N ARG A 279 0.10 15.20 11.76
CA ARG A 279 1.08 14.13 11.96
C ARG A 279 1.27 13.27 10.72
N ALA A 280 0.20 12.88 10.03
CA ALA A 280 0.30 12.13 8.79
C ALA A 280 1.12 12.89 7.74
N ARG A 281 0.83 14.19 7.57
CA ARG A 281 1.60 15.11 6.71
C ARG A 281 3.05 15.21 7.14
N ALA A 282 3.34 15.29 8.43
CA ALA A 282 4.70 15.36 8.95
C ALA A 282 5.51 14.09 8.65
N VAL A 283 4.90 12.90 8.70
CA VAL A 283 5.59 11.63 8.40
C VAL A 283 5.80 11.43 6.90
N ILE A 284 4.81 11.75 6.10
CA ILE A 284 4.86 11.65 4.63
C ILE A 284 5.87 12.66 4.05
N GLY A 285 5.79 13.91 4.50
CA GLY A 285 6.62 15.03 4.04
C GLY A 285 8.03 15.07 4.63
N ARG A 286 8.41 14.13 5.49
CA ARG A 286 9.77 14.05 6.05
C ARG A 286 10.79 13.86 4.92
N THR A 287 11.74 14.76 4.76
CA THR A 287 12.95 14.49 3.99
C THR A 287 13.99 13.92 4.95
N ALA A 288 14.27 12.62 4.81
CA ALA A 288 15.37 11.97 5.48
C ALA A 288 16.54 11.90 4.50
N THR A 289 17.67 12.49 4.86
CA THR A 289 18.92 12.36 4.10
C THR A 289 19.92 11.60 4.94
N LEU A 290 20.52 10.59 4.33
CA LEU A 290 21.55 9.80 4.97
C LEU A 290 22.91 10.29 4.54
N GLU A 291 23.81 10.46 5.49
CA GLU A 291 25.19 10.88 5.26
C GLU A 291 26.15 9.94 5.97
N ILE A 292 27.23 9.59 5.27
CA ILE A 292 28.36 8.85 5.81
C ILE A 292 29.47 9.86 6.03
N ARG A 293 29.92 9.98 7.28
CA ARG A 293 30.95 10.94 7.71
C ARG A 293 32.06 10.20 8.46
N MET A 294 33.28 10.74 8.42
CA MET A 294 34.40 10.21 9.21
C MET A 294 34.31 10.69 10.66
N VAL A 295 34.72 9.85 11.60
CA VAL A 295 34.94 10.28 12.99
C VAL A 295 36.24 11.09 13.05
N ASP A 296 36.22 12.20 13.76
CA ASP A 296 37.42 12.99 14.03
C ASP A 296 38.15 12.42 15.25
N GLU A 297 39.32 11.83 15.01
CA GLU A 297 40.14 11.22 16.06
C GLU A 297 41.13 12.20 16.72
N SER A 298 41.14 13.48 16.30
CA SER A 298 41.94 14.51 16.99
C SER A 298 41.38 14.86 18.36
N VAL A 299 40.09 14.60 18.60
CA VAL A 299 39.45 14.77 19.90
C VAL A 299 39.61 13.48 20.70
N THR A 300 40.15 13.62 21.93
CA THR A 300 40.40 12.46 22.79
C THR A 300 39.07 11.86 23.27
N PRO A 301 38.86 10.53 23.14
CA PRO A 301 37.64 9.88 23.62
C PRO A 301 37.38 10.17 25.10
N GLY A 302 36.15 10.56 25.44
CA GLY A 302 35.74 10.95 26.79
C GLY A 302 35.92 12.43 27.14
N THR A 303 36.52 13.24 26.25
CA THR A 303 36.68 14.70 26.44
C THR A 303 35.78 15.54 25.53
N GLU A 304 34.95 14.91 24.71
CA GLU A 304 34.24 15.52 23.58
C GLU A 304 33.27 16.64 24.01
N MET A 305 32.75 16.58 25.24
CA MET A 305 31.86 17.61 25.78
C MET A 305 32.59 18.84 26.35
N SER A 306 33.90 18.73 26.61
CA SER A 306 34.73 19.78 27.22
C SER A 306 35.85 20.29 26.31
N ALA A 307 36.19 19.54 25.26
CA ALA A 307 37.26 19.88 24.33
C ALA A 307 36.80 20.93 23.30
N ALA A 308 37.75 21.75 22.83
CA ALA A 308 37.50 22.65 21.71
C ALA A 308 37.36 21.83 20.41
N ILE A 309 36.15 21.81 19.84
CA ILE A 309 35.86 21.07 18.62
C ILE A 309 36.56 21.76 17.43
N PRO A 310 37.32 21.04 16.59
CA PRO A 310 37.94 21.59 15.39
C PRO A 310 36.94 22.25 14.44
N LEU A 311 37.37 23.28 13.71
CA LEU A 311 36.48 24.09 12.85
C LEU A 311 35.76 23.26 11.77
N ASN A 312 36.42 22.20 11.28
CA ASN A 312 35.94 21.25 10.27
C ASN A 312 35.19 20.05 10.85
N SER A 313 34.86 20.09 12.14
CA SER A 313 34.21 19.00 12.85
C SER A 313 33.00 19.51 13.63
N GLU A 314 32.11 18.58 13.97
CA GLU A 314 30.86 18.87 14.65
C GLU A 314 30.57 17.74 15.65
N LEU A 315 30.08 18.12 16.83
CA LEU A 315 29.74 17.18 17.89
C LEU A 315 28.32 16.66 17.68
N PHE A 316 28.20 15.34 17.65
CA PHE A 316 26.94 14.62 17.62
C PHE A 316 26.81 13.75 18.86
N THR A 317 25.63 13.19 19.07
CA THR A 317 25.39 12.20 20.11
C THR A 317 24.81 10.92 19.52
N VAL A 318 25.24 9.77 20.06
CA VAL A 318 24.81 8.44 19.64
C VAL A 318 23.93 7.84 20.74
N GLY A 319 22.71 7.44 20.40
CA GLY A 319 21.80 6.73 21.31
C GLY A 319 21.61 7.43 22.66
N LYS A 320 22.11 6.83 23.76
CA LYS A 320 21.99 7.33 25.15
C LYS A 320 22.88 8.55 25.47
N GLY A 321 23.17 9.41 24.49
CA GLY A 321 23.96 10.62 24.70
C GLY A 321 25.48 10.42 24.67
N VAL A 322 25.98 9.36 24.04
CA VAL A 322 27.43 9.18 23.87
C VAL A 322 27.93 10.21 22.86
N PRO A 323 28.81 11.14 23.22
CA PRO A 323 29.28 12.15 22.30
C PRO A 323 30.19 11.51 21.23
N VAL A 324 30.04 11.94 19.98
CA VAL A 324 30.95 11.57 18.89
C VAL A 324 31.21 12.80 18.05
N VAL A 325 32.48 13.07 17.77
CA VAL A 325 32.86 14.19 16.91
C VAL A 325 33.04 13.66 15.49
N LEU A 326 32.29 14.21 14.54
CA LEU A 326 32.36 13.82 13.14
C LEU A 326 32.89 14.98 12.31
N SER A 327 33.63 14.66 11.26
CA SER A 327 34.03 15.64 10.26
C SER A 327 32.78 16.16 9.52
N LYS A 328 32.79 17.45 9.17
CA LYS A 328 31.77 18.09 8.32
C LYS A 328 31.83 17.60 6.87
N ASP A 329 32.95 17.00 6.45
CA ASP A 329 33.10 16.47 5.10
C ASP A 329 32.27 15.18 4.93
N VAL A 330 31.30 15.24 4.02
CA VAL A 330 30.44 14.11 3.68
C VAL A 330 31.17 13.19 2.70
N VAL A 331 31.44 11.95 3.14
CA VAL A 331 32.08 10.93 2.31
C VAL A 331 31.10 10.43 1.24
N LEU A 332 29.89 10.09 1.67
CA LEU A 332 28.86 9.51 0.83
C LEU A 332 27.48 9.93 1.35
N THR A 333 26.51 10.10 0.46
CA THR A 333 25.10 10.23 0.82
C THR A 333 24.33 8.95 0.50
N GLY A 334 23.14 8.79 1.08
CA GLY A 334 22.26 7.64 0.81
C GLY A 334 21.86 7.47 -0.66
N ASP A 335 21.98 8.52 -1.47
CA ASP A 335 21.70 8.50 -2.92
C ASP A 335 22.58 7.55 -3.71
N TYR A 336 23.76 7.21 -3.16
CA TYR A 336 24.70 6.30 -3.81
C TYR A 336 24.42 4.83 -3.47
N ILE A 337 23.52 4.55 -2.51
CA ILE A 337 23.13 3.20 -2.10
C ILE A 337 22.11 2.64 -3.10
N SER A 338 22.50 1.58 -3.80
CA SER A 338 21.63 0.85 -4.73
C SER A 338 20.84 -0.25 -4.02
N SER A 339 21.45 -0.92 -3.04
CA SER A 339 20.83 -1.98 -2.26
C SER A 339 21.38 -1.99 -0.83
N ALA A 340 20.56 -2.34 0.15
CA ALA A 340 21.00 -2.65 1.51
C ALA A 340 20.14 -3.80 2.05
N VAL A 341 20.74 -4.93 2.39
CA VAL A 341 20.00 -6.15 2.78
C VAL A 341 20.61 -6.73 4.04
N ALA A 342 19.75 -7.19 4.97
CA ALA A 342 20.21 -7.97 6.11
C ALA A 342 20.79 -9.29 5.62
N SER A 343 21.97 -9.62 6.11
CA SER A 343 22.78 -10.75 5.68
C SER A 343 23.52 -11.32 6.89
N LEU A 344 24.22 -12.43 6.68
CA LEU A 344 25.17 -12.96 7.64
C LEU A 344 26.58 -12.69 7.11
N ASP A 345 27.50 -12.33 8.00
CA ASP A 345 28.91 -12.20 7.65
C ASP A 345 29.60 -13.57 7.52
N GLN A 346 30.91 -13.57 7.24
CA GLN A 346 31.70 -14.79 7.10
C GLN A 346 31.72 -15.67 8.36
N ASN A 347 31.44 -15.08 9.53
CA ASN A 347 31.42 -15.75 10.83
C ASN A 347 29.98 -16.12 11.25
N GLN A 348 29.02 -16.08 10.31
CA GLN A 348 27.60 -16.31 10.56
C GLN A 348 26.97 -15.33 11.57
N GLN A 349 27.54 -14.13 11.72
CA GLN A 349 26.98 -13.07 12.56
C GLN A 349 26.07 -12.14 11.73
N PRO A 350 25.00 -11.58 12.32
CA PRO A 350 24.15 -10.60 11.66
C PRO A 350 24.91 -9.37 11.14
N ALA A 351 24.72 -9.06 9.86
CA ALA A 351 25.37 -7.96 9.16
C ALA A 351 24.45 -7.34 8.10
N VAL A 352 24.77 -6.14 7.62
CA VAL A 352 24.06 -5.50 6.51
C VAL A 352 24.97 -5.43 5.28
N SER A 353 24.60 -6.14 4.21
CA SER A 353 25.26 -6.05 2.92
C SER A 353 24.76 -4.81 2.19
N ILE A 354 25.67 -3.91 1.84
CA ILE A 354 25.40 -2.68 1.09
C ILE A 354 26.00 -2.81 -0.30
N ASP A 355 25.20 -2.48 -1.32
CA ASP A 355 25.64 -2.26 -2.68
C ASP A 355 25.52 -0.79 -3.04
N LEU A 356 26.61 -0.21 -3.52
CA LEU A 356 26.70 1.15 -4.04
C LEU A 356 26.74 1.14 -5.57
N ASN A 357 26.28 2.24 -6.17
CA ASN A 357 26.50 2.47 -7.60
C ASN A 357 28.00 2.72 -7.90
N GLY A 358 28.37 2.74 -9.19
CA GLY A 358 29.78 2.81 -9.60
C GLY A 358 30.53 4.07 -9.14
N ASP A 359 29.83 5.19 -8.98
CA ASP A 359 30.42 6.44 -8.45
C ASP A 359 30.56 6.38 -6.93
N GLY A 360 29.55 5.85 -6.23
CA GLY A 360 29.58 5.65 -4.78
C GLY A 360 30.69 4.69 -4.35
N GLY A 361 30.86 3.58 -5.07
CA GLY A 361 31.92 2.61 -4.81
C GLY A 361 33.33 3.19 -4.98
N ARG A 362 33.53 4.12 -5.93
CA ARG A 362 34.82 4.83 -6.09
C ARG A 362 35.07 5.82 -4.96
N ARG A 363 34.07 6.63 -4.60
CA ARG A 363 34.19 7.57 -3.47
C ARG A 363 34.48 6.86 -2.15
N MET A 364 33.81 5.73 -1.90
CA MET A 364 34.08 4.90 -0.73
C MET A 364 35.51 4.35 -0.73
N ARG A 365 35.98 3.89 -1.88
CA ARG A 365 37.34 3.37 -2.02
C ARG A 365 38.38 4.44 -1.72
N ASP A 366 38.26 5.61 -2.35
CA ASP A 366 39.17 6.74 -2.15
C ASP A 366 39.15 7.22 -0.68
N ALA A 367 37.98 7.22 -0.04
CA ALA A 367 37.84 7.65 1.33
C ALA A 367 38.40 6.65 2.36
N THR A 368 38.43 5.35 2.03
CA THR A 368 38.82 4.27 2.96
C THR A 368 40.23 3.71 2.71
N ALA A 369 40.80 3.85 1.53
CA ALA A 369 42.09 3.26 1.15
C ALA A 369 43.23 3.55 2.16
N ASN A 370 43.32 4.80 2.63
CA ASN A 370 44.34 5.22 3.61
C ASN A 370 43.79 5.39 5.03
N ARG A 371 42.59 4.86 5.32
CA ARG A 371 41.88 5.05 6.59
C ARG A 371 41.39 3.74 7.22
N VAL A 372 42.05 2.62 6.89
CA VAL A 372 41.80 1.34 7.56
C VAL A 372 42.16 1.45 9.04
N GLY A 373 41.29 0.91 9.91
CA GLY A 373 41.37 1.04 11.36
C GLY A 373 40.72 2.29 11.94
N LYS A 374 40.35 3.28 11.10
CA LYS A 374 39.65 4.50 11.53
C LYS A 374 38.15 4.26 11.67
N LYS A 375 37.48 5.09 12.47
CA LYS A 375 36.02 5.03 12.65
C LYS A 375 35.27 5.88 11.63
N MET A 376 34.12 5.37 11.20
CA MET A 376 33.17 6.05 10.33
C MET A 376 31.78 5.97 10.93
N SER A 377 30.95 6.96 10.62
CA SER A 377 29.61 7.10 11.17
C SER A 377 28.58 7.27 10.08
N ILE A 378 27.41 6.68 10.30
CA ILE A 378 26.22 6.89 9.48
C ILE A 378 25.31 7.82 10.25
N VAL A 379 25.02 8.98 9.67
CA VAL A 379 24.17 10.02 10.24
C VAL A 379 22.91 10.13 9.41
N LEU A 380 21.76 10.00 10.07
CA LEU A 380 20.46 10.29 9.52
C LEU A 380 20.10 11.74 9.85
N PHE A 381 19.88 12.55 8.83
CA PHE A 381 19.32 13.89 9.01
C PHE A 381 17.84 13.83 8.78
N GLU A 382 17.08 14.20 9.80
CA GLU A 382 15.63 14.23 9.75
C GLU A 382 15.13 15.59 10.21
N LYS A 383 14.46 16.33 9.31
CA LYS A 383 14.08 17.75 9.54
C LYS A 383 15.29 18.62 9.95
N GLY A 384 16.48 18.32 9.42
CA GLY A 384 17.72 19.00 9.76
C GLY A 384 18.30 18.65 11.14
N LYS A 385 17.65 17.78 11.92
CA LYS A 385 18.23 17.22 13.15
C LYS A 385 19.08 16.00 12.80
N PRO A 386 20.36 15.98 13.18
CA PRO A 386 21.22 14.82 12.97
C PRO A 386 21.01 13.77 14.06
N GLU A 387 20.89 12.51 13.63
CA GLU A 387 20.87 11.34 14.51
C GLU A 387 21.92 10.34 14.02
N VAL A 388 22.86 9.97 14.90
CA VAL A 388 23.89 8.98 14.56
C VAL A 388 23.31 7.58 14.70
N LEU A 389 23.20 6.87 13.58
CA LEU A 389 22.65 5.50 13.54
C LEU A 389 23.67 4.46 14.01
N SER A 390 24.92 4.60 13.57
CA SER A 390 25.99 3.65 13.88
C SER A 390 27.35 4.30 13.71
N VAL A 391 28.28 3.91 14.58
CA VAL A 391 29.70 4.21 14.48
C VAL A 391 30.43 2.87 14.32
N ALA A 392 31.08 2.67 13.18
CA ALA A 392 31.75 1.43 12.82
C ALA A 392 33.23 1.68 12.50
N THR A 393 34.07 0.67 12.73
CA THR A 393 35.48 0.73 12.35
C THR A 393 35.66 0.19 10.94
N ILE A 394 36.44 0.90 10.13
CA ILE A 394 36.82 0.47 8.78
C ILE A 394 37.82 -0.69 8.91
N GLN A 395 37.42 -1.91 8.54
CA GLN A 395 38.27 -3.10 8.65
C GLN A 395 39.17 -3.31 7.42
N GLN A 396 38.74 -2.82 6.26
CA GLN A 396 39.42 -2.97 4.98
C GLN A 396 39.02 -1.84 4.03
N GLU A 397 39.73 -1.71 2.91
CA GLU A 397 39.34 -0.81 1.83
C GLU A 397 37.96 -1.21 1.27
N LEU A 398 37.02 -0.26 1.28
CA LEU A 398 35.62 -0.52 0.92
C LEU A 398 35.36 -0.11 -0.53
N GLY A 399 34.94 -1.08 -1.35
CA GLY A 399 34.57 -0.84 -2.74
C GLY A 399 33.08 -0.52 -2.93
N SER A 400 32.52 -0.98 -4.05
CA SER A 400 31.07 -0.86 -4.34
C SER A 400 30.21 -1.78 -3.49
N ARG A 401 30.77 -2.85 -2.90
CA ARG A 401 30.03 -3.78 -2.04
C ARG A 401 30.78 -3.99 -0.74
N PHE A 402 30.09 -3.85 0.39
CA PHE A 402 30.65 -4.09 1.70
C PHE A 402 29.59 -4.46 2.74
N ASN A 403 30.03 -5.03 3.86
CA ASN A 403 29.16 -5.43 4.96
C ASN A 403 29.37 -4.53 6.17
N ILE A 404 28.28 -4.10 6.82
CA ILE A 404 28.30 -3.51 8.15
C ILE A 404 28.07 -4.63 9.17
N THR A 405 29.05 -4.89 10.02
CA THR A 405 29.03 -5.95 11.05
C THR A 405 28.82 -5.37 12.46
N GLY A 406 28.73 -6.23 13.47
CA GLY A 406 28.61 -5.78 14.88
C GLY A 406 27.18 -5.42 15.30
N MET A 407 26.17 -5.87 14.56
CA MET A 407 24.76 -5.59 14.85
C MET A 407 24.23 -6.37 16.07
N GLY A 408 24.96 -7.39 16.52
CA GLY A 408 24.59 -8.26 17.65
C GLY A 408 23.50 -9.27 17.30
N ASN A 409 22.32 -8.80 16.88
CA ASN A 409 21.18 -9.65 16.56
C ASN A 409 20.66 -9.43 15.11
N ALA A 410 19.91 -10.41 14.59
CA ALA A 410 19.36 -10.37 13.23
C ALA A 410 18.37 -9.23 13.02
N GLU A 411 17.60 -8.89 14.05
CA GLU A 411 16.59 -7.83 14.02
C GLU A 411 17.18 -6.44 13.77
N ASN A 412 18.28 -6.10 14.46
CA ASN A 412 19.01 -4.85 14.28
C ASN A 412 19.56 -4.73 12.86
N SER A 413 20.03 -5.84 12.27
CA SER A 413 20.52 -5.85 10.89
C SER A 413 19.40 -5.61 9.88
N ALA A 414 18.21 -6.18 10.10
CA ALA A 414 17.03 -5.93 9.27
C ALA A 414 16.55 -4.48 9.36
N GLU A 415 16.57 -3.92 10.57
CA GLU A 415 16.22 -2.53 10.88
C GLU A 415 17.20 -1.54 10.23
N LEU A 416 18.51 -1.69 10.44
CA LEU A 416 19.49 -0.82 9.79
C LEU A 416 19.40 -0.95 8.27
N ALA A 417 19.29 -2.16 7.73
CA ALA A 417 19.11 -2.36 6.30
C ALA A 417 17.85 -1.65 5.77
N LEU A 418 16.77 -1.61 6.56
CA LEU A 418 15.58 -0.86 6.23
C LEU A 418 15.82 0.64 6.24
N LEU A 419 16.46 1.20 7.28
CA LEU A 419 16.77 2.63 7.37
C LEU A 419 17.70 3.09 6.23
N LEU A 420 18.63 2.22 5.81
CA LEU A 420 19.49 2.46 4.66
C LEU A 420 18.72 2.37 3.33
N ARG A 421 17.74 1.46 3.22
CA ARG A 421 16.85 1.30 2.05
C ARG A 421 15.73 2.31 1.96
N SER A 422 15.34 2.94 3.07
CA SER A 422 14.21 3.87 3.07
C SER A 422 14.50 5.05 2.15
N GLY A 423 15.79 5.34 1.92
CA GLY A 423 16.29 6.19 0.85
C GLY A 423 15.86 7.64 1.01
N ALA A 424 16.61 8.55 0.42
CA ALA A 424 16.05 9.87 0.15
C ALA A 424 14.91 9.73 -0.87
N LEU A 425 13.88 10.57 -0.77
CA LEU A 425 12.92 10.73 -1.86
C LEU A 425 13.70 11.04 -3.16
N SER A 426 13.24 10.51 -4.30
CA SER A 426 13.85 10.82 -5.61
C SER A 426 13.82 12.32 -5.89
N ALA A 427 12.72 12.97 -5.49
CA ALA A 427 12.56 14.41 -5.47
C ALA A 427 11.62 14.83 -4.35
N PRO A 428 11.73 16.08 -3.87
CA PRO A 428 10.75 16.70 -2.99
C PRO A 428 9.34 16.62 -3.58
N MET A 429 8.34 16.66 -2.70
CA MET A 429 6.94 16.63 -3.06
C MET A 429 6.16 17.65 -2.25
N GLU A 430 5.20 18.29 -2.90
CA GLU A 430 4.33 19.29 -2.29
C GLU A 430 2.90 18.77 -2.23
N VAL A 431 2.21 19.05 -1.13
CA VAL A 431 0.78 18.72 -0.99
C VAL A 431 -0.01 19.80 -1.72
N ILE A 432 -0.65 19.43 -2.84
CA ILE A 432 -1.50 20.35 -3.62
C ILE A 432 -2.97 20.28 -3.21
N GLU A 433 -3.39 19.16 -2.61
CA GLU A 433 -4.73 19.00 -2.09
C GLU A 433 -4.72 18.15 -0.82
N GLU A 434 -5.49 18.57 0.18
CA GLU A 434 -5.66 17.88 1.46
C GLU A 434 -7.15 17.81 1.77
N ARG A 435 -7.68 16.59 1.98
CA ARG A 435 -9.04 16.37 2.44
C ARG A 435 -9.05 15.43 3.63
N THR A 436 -9.89 15.74 4.60
CA THR A 436 -10.03 14.96 5.82
C THR A 436 -11.47 14.55 5.98
N ILE A 437 -11.70 13.27 6.23
CA ILE A 437 -13.04 12.71 6.45
C ILE A 437 -13.10 12.20 7.88
N GLY A 438 -14.05 12.71 8.66
CA GLY A 438 -14.24 12.29 10.05
C GLY A 438 -14.78 10.86 10.14
N PRO A 439 -14.31 10.03 11.10
CA PRO A 439 -14.84 8.67 11.30
C PRO A 439 -16.34 8.61 11.55
N ALA A 440 -16.92 9.63 12.19
CA ALA A 440 -18.37 9.71 12.44
C ALA A 440 -19.20 9.76 11.14
N LEU A 441 -18.76 10.54 10.15
CA LEU A 441 -19.42 10.59 8.83
C LEU A 441 -19.31 9.24 8.12
N GLY A 442 -18.16 8.57 8.24
CA GLY A 442 -17.96 7.23 7.71
C GLY A 442 -18.91 6.19 8.33
N ALA A 443 -19.01 6.17 9.67
CA ALA A 443 -19.93 5.29 10.39
C ALA A 443 -21.40 5.53 10.01
N GLU A 444 -21.80 6.81 9.88
CA GLU A 444 -23.14 7.16 9.43
C GLU A 444 -23.42 6.68 8.00
N ASN A 445 -22.44 6.83 7.10
CA ASN A 445 -22.54 6.34 5.73
C ASN A 445 -22.66 4.81 5.68
N ILE A 446 -21.88 4.08 6.48
CA ILE A 446 -21.98 2.61 6.59
C ILE A 446 -23.39 2.22 7.05
N SER A 447 -23.88 2.84 8.12
CA SER A 447 -25.22 2.56 8.66
C SER A 447 -26.32 2.81 7.61
N LYS A 448 -26.29 3.97 6.94
CA LYS A 448 -27.24 4.30 5.87
C LYS A 448 -27.12 3.33 4.68
N GLY A 449 -25.92 2.93 4.30
CA GLY A 449 -25.67 1.96 3.22
C GLY A 449 -26.21 0.57 3.53
N LEU A 450 -25.98 0.07 4.75
CA LEU A 450 -26.53 -1.19 5.24
C LEU A 450 -28.05 -1.15 5.29
N HIS A 451 -28.65 -0.10 5.87
CA HIS A 451 -30.09 0.07 5.93
C HIS A 451 -30.72 0.17 4.53
N SER A 452 -30.12 0.92 3.60
CA SER A 452 -30.58 1.03 2.22
C SER A 452 -30.57 -0.34 1.52
N THR A 453 -29.49 -1.10 1.65
CA THR A 453 -29.39 -2.45 1.08
C THR A 453 -30.40 -3.42 1.69
N MET A 454 -30.60 -3.35 3.01
CA MET A 454 -31.57 -4.18 3.73
C MET A 454 -33.02 -3.87 3.33
N TYR A 455 -33.41 -2.60 3.26
CA TYR A 455 -34.74 -2.19 2.81
C TYR A 455 -34.97 -2.54 1.33
N GLY A 456 -33.97 -2.33 0.48
CA GLY A 456 -34.00 -2.76 -0.93
C GLY A 456 -34.19 -4.26 -1.07
N PHE A 457 -33.43 -5.06 -0.32
CA PHE A 457 -33.57 -6.52 -0.27
C PHE A 457 -34.97 -6.94 0.20
N ALA A 458 -35.49 -6.33 1.26
CA ALA A 458 -36.80 -6.65 1.80
C ALA A 458 -37.93 -6.33 0.81
N ALA A 459 -37.90 -5.15 0.18
CA ALA A 459 -38.88 -4.74 -0.84
C ALA A 459 -38.87 -5.69 -2.04
N ILE A 460 -37.67 -6.01 -2.54
CA ILE A 460 -37.47 -6.99 -3.61
C ILE A 460 -38.00 -8.37 -3.21
N ALA A 461 -37.71 -8.81 -1.99
CA ALA A 461 -38.13 -10.12 -1.51
C ALA A 461 -39.65 -10.23 -1.41
N VAL A 462 -40.31 -9.21 -0.85
CA VAL A 462 -41.77 -9.15 -0.78
C VAL A 462 -42.39 -9.19 -2.17
N PHE A 463 -41.88 -8.39 -3.11
CA PHE A 463 -42.37 -8.38 -4.48
C PHE A 463 -42.22 -9.75 -5.16
N MET A 464 -41.05 -10.37 -5.05
CA MET A 464 -40.80 -11.68 -5.66
C MET A 464 -41.68 -12.77 -5.09
N ILE A 465 -41.83 -12.82 -3.76
CA ILE A 465 -42.68 -13.81 -3.09
C ILE A 465 -44.15 -13.58 -3.45
N ALA A 466 -44.62 -12.33 -3.49
CA ALA A 466 -46.00 -12.02 -3.87
C ALA A 466 -46.29 -12.38 -5.34
N TYR A 467 -45.35 -12.12 -6.26
CA TYR A 467 -45.57 -12.29 -7.70
C TYR A 467 -45.29 -13.73 -8.19
N TYR A 468 -44.26 -14.39 -7.67
CA TYR A 468 -43.83 -15.74 -8.08
C TYR A 468 -44.10 -16.83 -7.03
N MET A 469 -44.72 -16.50 -5.89
CA MET A 469 -45.05 -17.45 -4.82
C MET A 469 -43.80 -18.23 -4.35
N ILE A 470 -43.82 -19.56 -4.41
CA ILE A 470 -42.69 -20.38 -3.93
C ILE A 470 -41.45 -20.27 -4.82
N PHE A 471 -41.60 -20.00 -6.12
CA PHE A 471 -40.46 -19.67 -6.97
C PHE A 471 -39.86 -18.31 -6.58
N GLY A 472 -40.70 -17.38 -6.12
CA GLY A 472 -40.25 -16.14 -5.51
C GLY A 472 -39.35 -16.38 -4.31
N PHE A 473 -39.74 -17.27 -3.42
CA PHE A 473 -38.91 -17.67 -2.27
C PHE A 473 -37.56 -18.27 -2.72
N PHE A 474 -37.55 -19.14 -3.74
CA PHE A 474 -36.29 -19.69 -4.27
C PHE A 474 -35.38 -18.62 -4.87
N SER A 475 -35.95 -17.66 -5.61
CA SER A 475 -35.21 -16.51 -6.14
C SER A 475 -34.64 -15.64 -5.03
N VAL A 476 -35.39 -15.38 -3.95
CA VAL A 476 -34.92 -14.61 -2.79
C VAL A 476 -33.81 -15.35 -2.04
N PHE A 477 -33.92 -16.66 -1.87
CA PHE A 477 -32.86 -17.47 -1.27
C PHE A 477 -31.58 -17.43 -2.11
N ALA A 478 -31.68 -17.58 -3.44
CA ALA A 478 -30.53 -17.41 -4.33
C ALA A 478 -29.94 -16.00 -4.23
N LEU A 479 -30.78 -14.96 -4.15
CA LEU A 479 -30.32 -13.59 -3.97
C LEU A 479 -29.57 -13.38 -2.63
N ALA A 480 -30.03 -13.99 -1.55
CA ALA A 480 -29.35 -13.96 -0.26
C ALA A 480 -27.98 -14.66 -0.32
N VAL A 481 -27.90 -15.83 -0.98
CA VAL A 481 -26.63 -16.53 -1.21
C VAL A 481 -25.69 -15.70 -2.07
N ASN A 482 -26.20 -14.98 -3.08
CA ASN A 482 -25.40 -14.07 -3.89
C ASN A 482 -24.74 -12.98 -3.03
N LEU A 483 -25.52 -12.29 -2.18
CA LEU A 483 -25.00 -11.25 -1.29
C LEU A 483 -23.96 -11.80 -0.30
N LEU A 484 -24.21 -12.98 0.27
CA LEU A 484 -23.28 -13.67 1.16
C LEU A 484 -21.96 -14.01 0.46
N LEU A 485 -22.01 -14.54 -0.77
CA LEU A 485 -20.80 -14.86 -1.53
C LEU A 485 -20.05 -13.61 -1.98
N LEU A 486 -20.75 -12.53 -2.32
CA LEU A 486 -20.14 -11.25 -2.68
C LEU A 486 -19.31 -10.70 -1.51
N VAL A 487 -19.90 -10.62 -0.32
CA VAL A 487 -19.19 -10.14 0.89
C VAL A 487 -18.03 -11.06 1.26
N ALA A 488 -18.22 -12.38 1.15
CA ALA A 488 -17.15 -13.34 1.41
C ALA A 488 -15.95 -13.18 0.48
N ILE A 489 -16.18 -12.98 -0.83
CA ILE A 489 -15.08 -12.80 -1.80
C ILE A 489 -14.38 -11.46 -1.60
N LEU A 490 -15.13 -10.39 -1.30
CA LEU A 490 -14.53 -9.08 -0.98
C LEU A 490 -13.62 -9.17 0.24
N SER A 491 -14.05 -9.89 1.28
CA SER A 491 -13.24 -10.20 2.47
C SER A 491 -12.02 -11.05 2.09
N LEU A 492 -12.19 -12.13 1.32
CA LEU A 492 -11.08 -13.01 0.95
C LEU A 492 -10.01 -12.28 0.12
N MET A 493 -10.43 -11.43 -0.82
CA MET A 493 -9.53 -10.66 -1.68
C MET A 493 -8.95 -9.43 -0.99
N GLN A 494 -9.38 -9.11 0.24
CA GLN A 494 -9.00 -7.89 0.94
C GLN A 494 -9.22 -6.63 0.09
N ALA A 495 -10.31 -6.61 -0.68
CA ALA A 495 -10.66 -5.48 -1.52
C ALA A 495 -11.21 -4.34 -0.67
N THR A 496 -10.71 -3.12 -0.87
CA THR A 496 -11.18 -1.94 -0.13
C THR A 496 -12.59 -1.54 -0.58
N LEU A 497 -13.55 -1.62 0.34
CA LEU A 497 -14.93 -1.18 0.17
C LEU A 497 -15.04 0.34 0.37
N THR A 498 -15.51 1.05 -0.65
CA THR A 498 -15.75 2.50 -0.60
C THR A 498 -17.25 2.80 -0.58
N LEU A 499 -17.64 4.07 -0.42
CA LEU A 499 -19.05 4.47 -0.50
C LEU A 499 -19.67 4.16 -1.87
N PRO A 500 -19.02 4.46 -3.01
CA PRO A 500 -19.45 3.93 -4.31
C PRO A 500 -19.46 2.40 -4.36
N GLY A 501 -18.53 1.73 -3.70
CA GLY A 501 -18.56 0.27 -3.53
C GLY A 501 -19.86 -0.23 -2.89
N MET A 502 -20.35 0.41 -1.82
CA MET A 502 -21.65 0.07 -1.23
C MET A 502 -22.83 0.32 -2.20
N ALA A 503 -22.79 1.41 -2.97
CA ALA A 503 -23.77 1.63 -4.04
C ALA A 503 -23.71 0.53 -5.11
N ALA A 504 -22.52 0.02 -5.42
CA ALA A 504 -22.36 -1.13 -6.33
C ALA A 504 -22.96 -2.41 -5.75
N ILE A 505 -22.91 -2.64 -4.43
CA ILE A 505 -23.61 -3.77 -3.79
C ILE A 505 -25.12 -3.65 -4.00
N ALA A 506 -25.69 -2.46 -3.75
CA ALA A 506 -27.12 -2.22 -3.96
C ALA A 506 -27.52 -2.37 -5.45
N LEU A 507 -26.70 -1.88 -6.37
CA LEU A 507 -26.89 -2.06 -7.81
C LEU A 507 -26.79 -3.54 -8.22
N ALA A 508 -25.78 -4.26 -7.71
CA ALA A 508 -25.58 -5.68 -7.96
C ALA A 508 -26.77 -6.49 -7.46
N LEU A 509 -27.36 -6.12 -6.32
CA LEU A 509 -28.58 -6.73 -5.81
C LEU A 509 -29.76 -6.54 -6.79
N GLY A 510 -29.93 -5.31 -7.29
CA GLY A 510 -30.97 -4.97 -8.27
C GLY A 510 -30.80 -5.67 -9.62
N MET A 511 -29.57 -5.86 -10.10
CA MET A 511 -29.32 -6.59 -11.35
C MET A 511 -29.37 -8.12 -11.14
N ALA A 512 -28.97 -8.62 -9.97
CA ALA A 512 -28.93 -10.06 -9.71
C ALA A 512 -30.32 -10.72 -9.73
N ILE A 513 -31.37 -9.95 -9.44
CA ILE A 513 -32.74 -10.46 -9.55
C ILE A 513 -33.20 -10.65 -10.99
N ASP A 514 -32.65 -9.91 -11.95
CA ASP A 514 -33.08 -9.96 -13.36
C ASP A 514 -32.89 -11.37 -13.93
N SER A 515 -31.77 -12.00 -13.60
CA SER A 515 -31.49 -13.39 -13.97
C SER A 515 -32.53 -14.36 -13.39
N ASN A 516 -32.99 -14.13 -12.15
CA ASN A 516 -34.02 -14.96 -11.51
C ASN A 516 -35.41 -14.72 -12.12
N VAL A 517 -35.74 -13.47 -12.47
CA VAL A 517 -36.98 -13.09 -13.16
C VAL A 517 -37.05 -13.76 -14.53
N LEU A 518 -35.96 -13.68 -15.31
CA LEU A 518 -35.86 -14.30 -16.64
C LEU A 518 -36.09 -15.82 -16.58
N ILE A 519 -35.51 -16.51 -15.59
CA ILE A 519 -35.72 -17.94 -15.37
C ILE A 519 -37.19 -18.22 -15.07
N ASN A 520 -37.80 -17.47 -14.15
CA ASN A 520 -39.19 -17.71 -13.77
C ASN A 520 -40.16 -17.44 -14.92
N GLU A 521 -39.95 -16.39 -15.70
CA GLU A 521 -40.76 -16.10 -16.89
C GLU A 521 -40.57 -17.15 -17.97
N ARG A 522 -39.34 -17.63 -18.20
CA ARG A 522 -39.13 -18.70 -19.17
C ARG A 522 -39.82 -20.01 -18.76
N ILE A 523 -39.82 -20.34 -17.47
CA ILE A 523 -40.59 -21.48 -16.96
C ILE A 523 -42.10 -21.28 -17.18
N ARG A 524 -42.63 -20.07 -16.93
CA ARG A 524 -44.05 -19.75 -17.23
C ARG A 524 -44.34 -19.88 -18.72
N GLU A 525 -43.45 -19.43 -19.58
CA GLU A 525 -43.60 -19.52 -21.03
C GLU A 525 -43.69 -20.98 -21.50
N GLU A 526 -42.83 -21.86 -21.00
CA GLU A 526 -42.90 -23.30 -21.33
C GLU A 526 -44.18 -23.95 -20.77
N LEU A 527 -44.65 -23.55 -19.58
CA LEU A 527 -45.94 -23.99 -19.05
C LEU A 527 -47.12 -23.54 -19.92
N ARG A 528 -47.09 -22.31 -20.46
CA ARG A 528 -48.11 -21.80 -21.40
C ARG A 528 -48.14 -22.59 -22.71
N ARG A 529 -46.98 -23.09 -23.15
CA ARG A 529 -46.85 -23.96 -24.34
C ARG A 529 -47.31 -25.40 -24.09
N GLY A 530 -47.80 -25.72 -22.88
CA GLY A 530 -48.30 -27.04 -22.52
C GLY A 530 -47.23 -28.03 -22.07
N ALA A 531 -46.00 -27.58 -21.81
CA ALA A 531 -44.96 -28.45 -21.29
C ALA A 531 -45.34 -28.96 -19.89
N SER A 532 -45.00 -30.22 -19.60
CA SER A 532 -45.20 -30.75 -18.24
C SER A 532 -44.41 -29.93 -17.21
N PRO A 533 -44.88 -29.79 -15.96
CA PRO A 533 -44.17 -29.08 -14.90
C PRO A 533 -42.66 -29.39 -14.78
N GLN A 534 -42.28 -30.66 -14.94
CA GLN A 534 -40.86 -31.07 -14.86
C GLN A 534 -40.06 -30.68 -16.10
N ALA A 535 -40.67 -30.75 -17.29
CA ALA A 535 -40.06 -30.31 -18.54
C ALA A 535 -39.89 -28.80 -18.56
N ALA A 536 -40.93 -28.05 -18.19
CA ALA A 536 -40.89 -26.59 -18.12
C ALA A 536 -39.78 -26.05 -17.21
N ILE A 537 -39.51 -26.69 -16.07
CA ILE A 537 -38.37 -26.33 -15.21
C ILE A 537 -37.06 -26.59 -15.95
N ASN A 538 -36.86 -27.78 -16.51
CA ASN A 538 -35.60 -28.13 -17.16
C ASN A 538 -35.31 -27.23 -18.36
N ASP A 539 -36.31 -27.04 -19.20
CA ASP A 539 -36.21 -26.29 -20.46
C ASP A 539 -36.16 -24.79 -20.18
N GLY A 540 -36.86 -24.32 -19.15
CA GLY A 540 -36.78 -22.94 -18.67
C GLY A 540 -35.37 -22.54 -18.25
N PHE A 541 -34.71 -23.35 -17.40
CA PHE A 541 -33.30 -23.11 -17.03
C PHE A 541 -32.34 -23.27 -18.21
N GLY A 542 -32.61 -24.18 -19.15
CA GLY A 542 -31.78 -24.40 -20.34
C GLY A 542 -31.78 -23.20 -21.29
N HIS A 543 -32.97 -22.67 -21.61
CA HIS A 543 -33.12 -21.54 -22.51
C HIS A 543 -32.70 -20.21 -21.87
N ALA A 544 -32.96 -20.02 -20.57
CA ALA A 544 -32.59 -18.79 -19.87
C ALA A 544 -31.07 -18.60 -19.76
N TRP A 545 -30.28 -19.69 -19.77
CA TRP A 545 -28.82 -19.64 -19.58
C TRP A 545 -28.09 -18.75 -20.60
N ALA A 546 -28.42 -18.88 -21.89
CA ALA A 546 -27.75 -18.11 -22.95
C ALA A 546 -27.99 -16.60 -22.79
N THR A 547 -29.23 -16.20 -22.52
CA THR A 547 -29.61 -14.80 -22.31
C THR A 547 -29.00 -14.22 -21.03
N ILE A 548 -28.93 -15.01 -19.96
CA ILE A 548 -28.29 -14.59 -18.69
C ILE A 548 -26.80 -14.34 -18.90
N ILE A 549 -26.10 -15.23 -19.62
CA ILE A 549 -24.69 -15.01 -19.94
C ILE A 549 -24.53 -13.75 -20.78
N ASP A 550 -25.31 -13.59 -21.84
CA ASP A 550 -25.18 -12.47 -22.77
C ASP A 550 -25.33 -11.09 -22.07
N SER A 551 -26.40 -10.96 -21.25
CA SER A 551 -26.66 -9.75 -20.46
C SER A 551 -25.53 -9.46 -19.45
N ASN A 552 -25.10 -10.48 -18.70
CA ASN A 552 -24.07 -10.31 -17.67
C ASN A 552 -22.65 -10.13 -18.23
N VAL A 553 -22.30 -10.75 -19.35
CA VAL A 553 -20.98 -10.59 -19.98
C VAL A 553 -20.84 -9.16 -20.52
N THR A 554 -21.90 -8.59 -21.10
CA THR A 554 -21.90 -7.21 -21.57
C THR A 554 -21.63 -6.22 -20.43
N THR A 555 -22.29 -6.39 -19.28
CA THR A 555 -22.05 -5.54 -18.09
C THR A 555 -20.69 -5.83 -17.45
N LEU A 556 -20.23 -7.07 -17.47
CA LEU A 556 -18.91 -7.47 -16.99
C LEU A 556 -17.78 -6.78 -17.75
N ILE A 557 -17.88 -6.64 -19.08
CA ILE A 557 -16.88 -5.93 -19.90
C ILE A 557 -16.74 -4.48 -19.44
N VAL A 558 -17.86 -3.79 -19.19
CA VAL A 558 -17.86 -2.42 -18.67
C VAL A 558 -17.22 -2.38 -17.28
N GLY A 559 -17.57 -3.31 -16.40
CA GLY A 559 -16.96 -3.43 -15.07
C GLY A 559 -15.44 -3.62 -15.12
N VAL A 560 -14.95 -4.49 -16.01
CA VAL A 560 -13.50 -4.71 -16.18
C VAL A 560 -12.81 -3.48 -16.75
N ALA A 561 -13.41 -2.77 -17.71
CA ALA A 561 -12.86 -1.51 -18.21
C ALA A 561 -12.75 -0.45 -17.10
N LEU A 562 -13.79 -0.31 -16.25
CA LEU A 562 -13.74 0.58 -15.08
C LEU A 562 -12.72 0.13 -14.04
N TRP A 563 -12.46 -1.17 -13.91
CA TRP A 563 -11.44 -1.67 -12.98
C TRP A 563 -10.01 -1.38 -13.46
N VAL A 564 -9.75 -1.50 -14.77
CA VAL A 564 -8.42 -1.26 -15.35
C VAL A 564 -8.13 0.24 -15.46
N PHE A 565 -9.09 1.04 -15.92
CA PHE A 565 -8.88 2.45 -16.22
C PHE A 565 -9.40 3.41 -15.14
N GLY A 566 -10.25 2.94 -14.23
CA GLY A 566 -10.78 3.75 -13.13
C GLY A 566 -9.74 3.97 -12.05
N SER A 567 -9.82 5.12 -11.39
CA SER A 567 -8.98 5.50 -10.25
C SER A 567 -9.80 5.69 -8.98
N GLY A 568 -9.16 5.51 -7.83
CA GLY A 568 -9.74 5.78 -6.51
C GLY A 568 -11.11 5.07 -6.30
N PRO A 569 -12.18 5.82 -5.94
CA PRO A 569 -13.49 5.22 -5.64
C PRO A 569 -14.17 4.49 -6.81
N ILE A 570 -13.92 4.91 -8.06
CA ILE A 570 -14.53 4.27 -9.26
C ILE A 570 -13.97 2.86 -9.43
N ARG A 571 -12.69 2.66 -9.14
CA ARG A 571 -12.05 1.34 -9.17
C ARG A 571 -12.66 0.40 -8.12
N GLY A 572 -12.93 0.92 -6.92
CA GLY A 572 -13.62 0.17 -5.86
C GLY A 572 -15.04 -0.23 -6.25
N PHE A 573 -15.80 0.69 -6.85
CA PHE A 573 -17.12 0.39 -7.44
C PHE A 573 -17.03 -0.75 -8.47
N ALA A 574 -16.05 -0.67 -9.38
CA ALA A 574 -15.87 -1.63 -10.46
C ALA A 574 -15.59 -3.06 -9.94
N VAL A 575 -14.70 -3.20 -8.93
CA VAL A 575 -14.40 -4.51 -8.31
C VAL A 575 -15.66 -5.15 -7.73
N VAL A 576 -16.44 -4.39 -6.96
CA VAL A 576 -17.68 -4.89 -6.35
C VAL A 576 -18.70 -5.26 -7.44
N HIS A 577 -18.85 -4.43 -8.46
CA HIS A 577 -19.78 -4.68 -9.57
C HIS A 577 -19.42 -5.95 -10.35
N THR A 578 -18.15 -6.10 -10.74
CA THR A 578 -17.62 -7.28 -11.44
C THR A 578 -17.81 -8.55 -10.60
N LEU A 579 -17.47 -8.52 -9.32
CA LEU A 579 -17.66 -9.66 -8.43
C LEU A 579 -19.15 -9.98 -8.23
N GLY A 580 -19.99 -8.96 -8.08
CA GLY A 580 -21.44 -9.11 -7.91
C GLY A 580 -22.11 -9.78 -9.11
N ILE A 581 -21.66 -9.49 -10.34
CA ILE A 581 -22.12 -10.16 -11.55
C ILE A 581 -21.72 -11.65 -11.53
N LEU A 582 -20.46 -11.95 -11.20
CA LEU A 582 -19.94 -13.33 -11.18
C LEU A 582 -20.67 -14.18 -10.12
N THR A 583 -20.85 -13.66 -8.91
CA THR A 583 -21.59 -14.36 -7.84
C THR A 583 -23.07 -14.48 -8.17
N SER A 584 -23.64 -13.50 -8.86
CA SER A 584 -25.04 -13.52 -9.31
C SER A 584 -25.27 -14.64 -10.32
N MET A 585 -24.42 -14.77 -11.36
CA MET A 585 -24.53 -15.84 -12.35
C MET A 585 -24.47 -17.23 -11.71
N PHE A 586 -23.54 -17.41 -10.75
CA PHE A 586 -23.44 -18.66 -10.00
C PHE A 586 -24.71 -18.93 -9.18
N SER A 587 -25.20 -17.93 -8.43
CA SER A 587 -26.35 -18.13 -7.55
C SER A 587 -27.66 -18.33 -8.33
N ALA A 588 -27.93 -17.48 -9.33
CA ALA A 588 -29.14 -17.51 -10.12
C ALA A 588 -29.31 -18.82 -10.91
N VAL A 589 -28.20 -19.41 -11.40
CA VAL A 589 -28.30 -20.62 -12.22
C VAL A 589 -28.02 -21.88 -11.43
N PHE A 590 -26.99 -21.87 -10.58
CA PHE A 590 -26.57 -23.07 -9.86
C PHE A 590 -27.39 -23.28 -8.59
N VAL A 591 -27.47 -22.26 -7.72
CA VAL A 591 -28.15 -22.34 -6.43
C VAL A 591 -29.67 -22.41 -6.63
N SER A 592 -30.25 -21.50 -7.43
CA SER A 592 -31.70 -21.49 -7.71
C SER A 592 -32.18 -22.83 -8.29
N ARG A 593 -31.48 -23.36 -9.30
CA ARG A 593 -31.81 -24.67 -9.90
C ARG A 593 -31.68 -25.81 -8.90
N GLY A 594 -30.65 -25.78 -8.05
CA GLY A 594 -30.45 -26.77 -6.99
C GLY A 594 -31.63 -26.81 -6.01
N VAL A 595 -32.08 -25.64 -5.55
CA VAL A 595 -33.21 -25.50 -4.61
C VAL A 595 -34.54 -25.93 -5.26
N VAL A 596 -34.81 -25.47 -6.48
CA VAL A 596 -36.01 -25.88 -7.25
C VAL A 596 -36.05 -27.40 -7.43
N ASN A 597 -34.93 -28.01 -7.82
CA ASN A 597 -34.84 -29.46 -8.00
C ASN A 597 -34.92 -30.25 -6.69
N LEU A 598 -34.47 -29.67 -5.58
CA LEU A 598 -34.59 -30.30 -4.26
C LEU A 598 -36.06 -30.40 -3.85
N TRP A 599 -36.84 -29.34 -4.10
CA TRP A 599 -38.26 -29.27 -3.74
C TRP A 599 -39.17 -30.03 -4.70
N TYR A 600 -38.99 -29.82 -6.01
CA TYR A 600 -39.88 -30.36 -7.04
C TYR A 600 -39.34 -31.59 -7.76
N GLY A 601 -38.02 -31.79 -7.85
CA GLY A 601 -37.40 -32.87 -8.62
C GLY A 601 -37.67 -34.29 -8.08
N ARG A 602 -38.10 -34.42 -6.82
CA ARG A 602 -38.44 -35.72 -6.18
C ARG A 602 -39.89 -36.16 -6.39
N LYS A 603 -40.80 -35.30 -6.86
CA LYS A 603 -42.23 -35.63 -7.02
C LYS A 603 -42.49 -36.18 -8.44
N LYS A 604 -42.78 -37.49 -8.54
CA LYS A 604 -43.00 -38.21 -9.81
C LYS A 604 -44.26 -37.79 -10.61
N LYS A 605 -45.30 -37.27 -9.95
CA LYS A 605 -46.59 -36.87 -10.57
C LYS A 605 -46.92 -35.41 -10.23
N LEU A 606 -46.09 -34.49 -10.70
CA LEU A 606 -46.29 -33.07 -10.46
C LEU A 606 -47.34 -32.53 -11.43
N GLN A 607 -48.51 -32.20 -10.92
CA GLN A 607 -49.64 -31.69 -11.72
C GLN A 607 -49.64 -30.17 -11.86
N SER A 608 -49.13 -29.44 -10.86
CA SER A 608 -49.08 -27.98 -10.87
C SER A 608 -47.86 -27.45 -10.13
N ILE A 609 -47.39 -26.27 -10.51
CA ILE A 609 -46.33 -25.56 -9.79
C ILE A 609 -46.82 -24.16 -9.41
N ALA A 610 -46.53 -23.72 -8.19
CA ALA A 610 -46.89 -22.39 -7.72
C ALA A 610 -45.89 -21.34 -8.23
N ILE A 611 -46.05 -20.85 -9.46
CA ILE A 611 -45.19 -19.81 -10.08
C ILE A 611 -45.93 -18.48 -10.34
N GLY A 612 -47.08 -18.29 -9.70
CA GLY A 612 -48.00 -17.17 -9.99
C GLY A 612 -48.95 -17.47 -11.15
N THR A 613 -49.60 -16.44 -11.69
CA THR A 613 -50.59 -16.58 -12.77
C THR A 613 -49.93 -16.88 -14.11
N VAL A 614 -50.21 -18.07 -14.65
CA VAL A 614 -49.78 -18.48 -15.99
C VAL A 614 -50.87 -18.04 -16.97
N TRP A 615 -50.74 -16.85 -17.54
CA TRP A 615 -51.72 -16.35 -18.52
C TRP A 615 -51.65 -17.16 -19.83
N VAL A 616 -52.75 -17.79 -20.23
CA VAL A 616 -52.88 -18.49 -21.50
C VAL A 616 -53.79 -17.68 -22.41
N PRO A 617 -53.35 -17.24 -23.60
CA PRO A 617 -54.24 -16.52 -24.52
C PRO A 617 -55.47 -17.38 -24.85
N GLY A 618 -56.66 -16.87 -24.55
CA GLY A 618 -57.94 -17.53 -24.90
C GLY A 618 -58.58 -18.41 -23.82
N GLN A 619 -57.96 -18.57 -22.64
CA GLN A 619 -58.65 -19.13 -21.46
C GLN A 619 -59.00 -17.98 -20.51
N LYS A 620 -60.31 -17.79 -20.27
CA LYS A 620 -60.85 -16.80 -19.31
C LYS A 620 -60.58 -17.21 -17.86
#